data_AF-A0A7X5DVN3-F1
#
_entry.id   AF-A0A7X5DVN3-F1
#
_cell.length_a   1.000
_cell.length_b   1.000
_cell.length_c   1.000
_cell.angle_alpha   90.00
_cell.angle_beta   90.00
_cell.angle_gamma   90.00
#
_symmetry.space_group_name_H-M   'P 1'
#
loop_
_entity.id
_entity.type
_entity.pdbx_description
1 polymer ?
#
loop_
_entity_poly.entity_id
_entity_poly.type
_entity_poly.pdbx_seq_one_letter_code
_entity_poly.pdbx_strand_id
1 'polypeptide(L)'
;MNFGDNLRTLLEERNMTQKELAFMRNIAPSTLGSYVQNTREPDFATLKSLAKYFDVSIDYLLNYSLDKKATLQENEMLRIFRSLTEEQQFICIEQCKVFIRMNHKEKESLRKSS
;
A
#
# COMPACT_ATOMS: atom_id res chain seq x y z
N MET A 1 -10.73 -12.09 -4.04
CA MET A 1 -10.46 -11.52 -2.70
C MET A 1 -10.63 -10.02 -2.81
N ASN A 2 -11.26 -9.43 -1.81
CA ASN A 2 -11.45 -7.99 -1.65
C ASN A 2 -11.15 -7.63 -0.19
N PHE A 3 -11.33 -6.36 0.18
CA PHE A 3 -11.08 -5.90 1.54
C PHE A 3 -11.82 -6.71 2.61
N GLY A 4 -13.12 -6.94 2.41
CA GLY A 4 -13.95 -7.68 3.35
C GLY A 4 -13.55 -9.15 3.50
N ASP A 5 -13.06 -9.79 2.43
CA ASP A 5 -12.53 -11.16 2.47
C ASP A 5 -11.25 -11.21 3.31
N ASN A 6 -10.31 -10.30 3.08
CA ASN A 6 -9.05 -10.26 3.83
C ASN A 6 -9.28 -9.91 5.31
N LEU A 7 -10.22 -9.01 5.60
CA LEU A 7 -10.61 -8.69 6.97
C LEU A 7 -11.26 -9.89 7.68
N ARG A 8 -12.04 -10.72 6.96
CA ARG A 8 -12.62 -11.95 7.51
C ARG A 8 -11.53 -12.98 7.84
N THR A 9 -10.58 -13.20 6.93
CA THR A 9 -9.43 -14.07 7.17
C THR A 9 -8.66 -13.65 8.43
N LEU A 10 -8.36 -12.36 8.57
CA LEU A 10 -7.63 -11.83 9.72
C LEU A 10 -8.40 -11.99 11.06
N LEU A 11 -9.73 -11.91 11.01
CA LEU A 11 -10.59 -12.18 12.16
C LEU A 11 -10.55 -13.67 12.53
N GLU A 12 -10.63 -14.56 11.54
CA GLU A 12 -10.57 -16.02 11.72
C GLU A 12 -9.20 -16.46 12.30
N GLU A 13 -8.10 -15.93 11.76
CA GLU A 13 -6.74 -16.21 12.26
C GLU A 13 -6.54 -15.83 13.73
N ARG A 14 -7.26 -14.82 14.21
CA ARG A 14 -7.22 -14.36 15.60
C ARG A 14 -8.35 -14.89 16.46
N ASN A 15 -9.15 -15.84 15.97
CA ASN A 15 -10.36 -16.36 16.64
C ASN A 15 -11.27 -15.24 17.17
N MET A 16 -11.47 -14.22 16.35
CA MET A 16 -12.12 -12.98 16.74
C MET A 16 -13.40 -12.74 15.96
N THR A 17 -14.43 -12.28 16.65
CA THR A 17 -15.69 -11.88 16.02
C THR A 17 -15.64 -10.43 15.53
N GLN A 18 -16.49 -10.11 14.55
CA GLN A 18 -16.70 -8.73 14.10
C GLN A 18 -17.11 -7.80 15.26
N LYS A 19 -17.95 -8.28 16.18
CA LYS A 19 -18.41 -7.47 17.32
C LYS A 19 -17.26 -7.11 18.26
N GLU A 20 -16.35 -8.05 18.52
CA GLU A 20 -15.18 -7.82 19.37
C GLU A 20 -14.22 -6.82 18.73
N LEU A 21 -13.92 -6.97 17.43
CA LEU A 21 -13.07 -6.01 16.72
C LEU A 21 -13.71 -4.60 16.71
N ALA A 22 -15.02 -4.52 16.46
CA ALA A 22 -15.76 -3.28 16.45
C ALA A 22 -15.63 -2.55 17.80
N PHE A 23 -15.84 -3.29 18.91
CA PHE A 23 -15.66 -2.75 20.26
C PHE A 23 -14.21 -2.30 20.52
N MET A 24 -13.22 -3.13 20.21
CA MET A 24 -11.80 -2.82 20.47
C MET A 24 -11.26 -1.66 19.65
N ARG A 25 -11.83 -1.39 18.47
CA ARG A 25 -11.41 -0.29 17.58
C ARG A 25 -12.33 0.92 17.63
N ASN A 26 -13.33 0.89 18.52
CA ASN A 26 -14.34 1.93 18.64
C ASN A 26 -15.06 2.22 17.30
N ILE A 27 -15.39 1.15 16.57
CA ILE A 27 -16.15 1.17 15.32
C ILE A 27 -17.55 0.66 15.64
N ALA A 28 -18.60 1.27 15.09
CA ALA A 28 -19.95 0.73 15.25
C ALA A 28 -20.03 -0.68 14.62
N PRO A 29 -20.63 -1.69 15.28
CA PRO A 29 -20.72 -3.05 14.74
C PRO A 29 -21.35 -3.13 13.36
N SER A 30 -22.34 -2.28 13.08
CA SER A 30 -22.96 -2.14 11.75
C SER A 30 -21.96 -1.66 10.69
N THR A 31 -21.09 -0.72 11.05
CA THR A 31 -20.06 -0.18 10.15
C THR A 31 -18.99 -1.23 9.85
N LEU A 32 -18.53 -1.97 10.86
CA LEU A 32 -17.60 -3.08 10.62
C LEU A 32 -18.24 -4.21 9.80
N GLY A 33 -19.53 -4.48 10.03
CA GLY A 33 -20.30 -5.41 9.20
C GLY A 33 -20.35 -4.97 7.73
N SER A 34 -20.59 -3.69 7.48
CA SER A 34 -20.55 -3.12 6.12
C SER A 34 -19.17 -3.26 5.46
N TYR A 35 -18.10 -3.10 6.24
CA TYR A 35 -16.73 -3.32 5.76
C TYR A 35 -16.49 -4.77 5.34
N VAL A 36 -16.87 -5.74 6.19
CA VAL A 36 -16.72 -7.17 5.89
C VAL A 36 -17.61 -7.63 4.71
N GLN A 37 -18.74 -6.96 4.50
CA GLN A 37 -19.63 -7.20 3.36
C GLN A 37 -19.24 -6.41 2.11
N ASN A 38 -18.19 -5.58 2.16
CA ASN A 38 -17.78 -4.66 1.08
C ASN A 38 -18.89 -3.70 0.61
N THR A 39 -19.87 -3.38 1.46
CA THR A 39 -20.92 -2.39 1.16
C THR A 39 -20.49 -0.96 1.51
N ARG A 40 -19.43 -0.83 2.30
CA ARG A 40 -18.79 0.43 2.66
C ARG A 40 -17.29 0.22 2.76
N GLU A 41 -16.52 1.25 2.41
CA GLU A 41 -15.07 1.26 2.59
C GLU A 41 -14.68 2.00 3.88
N PRO A 42 -13.62 1.55 4.59
CA PRO A 42 -13.04 2.32 5.68
C PRO A 42 -12.38 3.60 5.16
N ASP A 43 -12.37 4.64 5.98
CA ASP A 43 -11.53 5.81 5.70
C ASP A 43 -10.04 5.49 5.89
N PHE A 44 -9.16 6.39 5.45
CA PHE A 44 -7.72 6.16 5.55
C PHE A 44 -7.22 6.01 7.00
N ALA A 45 -7.87 6.66 7.97
CA ALA A 45 -7.50 6.57 9.38
C ALA A 45 -7.81 5.17 9.93
N THR A 46 -9.01 4.67 9.65
CA THR A 46 -9.49 3.34 10.01
C THR A 46 -8.65 2.27 9.32
N LEU A 47 -8.36 2.43 8.03
CA LEU A 47 -7.54 1.51 7.26
C LEU A 47 -6.12 1.38 7.84
N LYS A 48 -5.47 2.50 8.17
CA LYS A 48 -4.15 2.51 8.86
C LYS A 48 -4.22 1.84 10.24
N SER A 49 -5.29 2.10 10.99
CA SER A 49 -5.50 1.53 12.32
C SER A 49 -5.67 0.01 12.28
N LEU A 50 -6.44 -0.49 11.31
CA LEU A 50 -6.62 -1.93 11.08
C LEU A 50 -5.31 -2.58 10.61
N ALA A 51 -4.60 -1.98 9.66
CA ALA A 51 -3.31 -2.47 9.19
C ALA A 51 -2.31 -2.64 10.33
N LYS A 52 -2.19 -1.60 11.18
CA LYS A 52 -1.33 -1.63 12.38
C LYS A 52 -1.79 -2.67 13.41
N TYR A 53 -3.10 -2.84 13.60
CA TYR A 53 -3.63 -3.79 14.57
C TYR A 53 -3.35 -5.23 14.15
N PHE A 54 -3.53 -5.54 12.87
CA PHE A 54 -3.32 -6.87 12.31
C PHE A 54 -1.87 -7.16 11.93
N ASP A 55 -1.00 -6.16 11.99
CA ASP A 55 0.41 -6.22 11.56
C ASP A 55 0.57 -6.65 10.09
N VAL A 56 -0.22 -6.02 9.23
CA VAL A 56 -0.22 -6.26 7.78
C VAL A 56 -0.10 -4.94 7.01
N SER A 57 0.32 -4.99 5.75
CA SER A 57 0.32 -3.80 4.89
C SER A 57 -1.10 -3.38 4.53
N ILE A 58 -1.27 -2.09 4.20
CA ILE A 58 -2.53 -1.59 3.65
C ILE A 58 -2.82 -2.27 2.30
N ASP A 59 -1.80 -2.49 1.49
CA ASP A 59 -1.88 -3.21 0.22
C ASP A 59 -2.49 -4.61 0.41
N TYR A 60 -2.05 -5.35 1.45
CA TYR A 60 -2.66 -6.63 1.80
C TYR A 60 -4.15 -6.47 2.15
N LEU A 61 -4.50 -5.51 3.01
CA LEU A 61 -5.90 -5.28 3.37
C LEU A 61 -6.77 -4.96 2.15
N LEU A 62 -6.28 -4.15 1.22
CA LEU A 62 -7.02 -3.77 0.02
C LEU A 62 -7.05 -4.85 -1.07
N ASN A 63 -6.38 -5.99 -0.84
CA ASN A 63 -6.08 -6.97 -1.88
C ASN A 63 -5.43 -6.30 -3.12
N TYR A 64 -4.55 -5.34 -2.86
CA TYR A 64 -3.82 -4.63 -3.89
C TYR A 64 -2.40 -5.16 -3.95
N SER A 65 -2.01 -5.66 -5.12
CA SER A 65 -0.62 -5.95 -5.43
C SER A 65 -0.29 -5.27 -6.74
N LEU A 66 0.87 -4.64 -6.81
CA LEU A 66 1.44 -4.28 -8.10
C LEU A 66 1.78 -5.61 -8.78
N ASP A 67 1.06 -6.01 -9.82
CA ASP A 67 1.30 -7.24 -10.62
C ASP A 67 2.69 -7.29 -11.29
N LYS A 68 3.55 -6.31 -11.00
CA LYS A 68 4.94 -6.31 -11.39
C LYS A 68 5.72 -7.18 -10.42
N LYS A 69 5.97 -8.42 -10.83
CA LYS A 69 7.09 -9.18 -10.28
C LYS A 69 8.35 -8.36 -10.50
N ALA A 70 9.09 -8.12 -9.41
CA ALA A 70 10.37 -7.44 -9.49
C ALA A 70 11.27 -8.17 -10.49
N THR A 71 11.69 -7.46 -11.52
CA THR A 71 12.69 -7.89 -12.50
C THR A 71 14.04 -8.12 -11.81
N LEU A 72 14.96 -8.83 -12.47
CA LEU A 72 16.33 -9.00 -11.97
C LEU A 72 17.01 -7.65 -11.72
N GLN A 73 16.75 -6.68 -12.60
CA GLN A 73 17.27 -5.32 -12.52
C GLN A 73 16.69 -4.55 -11.33
N GLU A 74 15.38 -4.67 -11.06
CA GLU A 74 14.75 -4.05 -9.88
C GLU A 74 15.31 -4.65 -8.58
N ASN A 75 15.53 -5.96 -8.54
CA ASN A 75 16.14 -6.63 -7.38
C ASN A 75 17.59 -6.20 -7.16
N GLU A 76 18.39 -6.08 -8.23
CA GLU A 76 19.77 -5.64 -8.14
C GLU A 76 19.85 -4.17 -7.70
N MET A 77 18.98 -3.30 -8.23
CA MET A 77 18.87 -1.91 -7.79
C MET A 77 18.55 -1.82 -6.30
N LEU A 78 17.60 -2.61 -5.80
CA LEU A 78 17.24 -2.64 -4.39
C LEU A 78 18.38 -3.16 -3.51
N ARG A 79 19.11 -4.19 -3.96
CA ARG A 79 20.28 -4.74 -3.25
C ARG A 79 21.39 -3.70 -3.11
N ILE A 80 21.73 -3.01 -4.20
CA ILE A 80 22.73 -1.94 -4.20
C ILE A 80 22.27 -0.81 -3.28
N PHE A 81 21.04 -0.32 -3.45
CA PHE A 81 20.49 0.79 -2.67
C PHE A 81 20.53 0.52 -1.15
N ARG A 82 20.17 -0.69 -0.71
CA ARG A 82 20.23 -1.10 0.70
C ARG A 82 21.65 -1.17 1.27
N SER A 83 22.67 -1.25 0.43
CA SER A 83 24.08 -1.26 0.87
C SER A 83 24.72 0.14 0.99
N LEU A 84 24.00 1.18 0.54
CA LEU A 84 24.46 2.57 0.58
C LEU A 84 24.21 3.24 1.94
N THR A 85 24.97 4.28 2.25
CA THR A 85 24.68 5.18 3.38
C THR A 85 23.41 5.99 3.13
N GLU A 86 22.80 6.55 4.18
CA GLU A 86 21.61 7.39 4.04
C GLU A 86 21.83 8.59 3.09
N GLU A 87 22.99 9.24 3.17
CA GLU A 87 23.37 10.32 2.25
C GLU A 87 23.46 9.83 0.80
N GLN A 88 24.09 8.68 0.58
CA GLN A 88 24.20 8.08 -0.76
C GLN A 88 22.84 7.64 -1.31
N GLN A 89 21.96 7.10 -0.47
CA GLN A 89 20.59 6.78 -0.83
C GLN A 89 19.81 8.04 -1.27
N PHE A 90 19.95 9.14 -0.53
CA PHE A 90 19.36 10.42 -0.89
C PHE A 90 19.86 10.91 -2.26
N ILE A 91 21.18 10.90 -2.48
CA ILE A 91 21.78 11.31 -3.75
C ILE A 91 21.29 10.43 -4.91
N CYS A 92 21.22 9.11 -4.71
CA CYS A 92 20.72 8.16 -5.70
C CYS A 92 19.26 8.50 -6.11
N ILE A 93 18.39 8.77 -5.14
CA ILE A 93 17.00 9.18 -5.40
C ILE A 93 16.96 10.50 -6.18
N GLU A 94 17.75 11.51 -5.81
CA GLU A 94 17.75 12.80 -6.52
C GLU A 94 18.25 12.66 -7.96
N GLN A 95 19.27 11.84 -8.21
CA GLN A 95 19.71 11.52 -9.57
C GLN A 95 18.60 10.84 -10.39
N CYS A 96 17.92 9.84 -9.82
CA CYS A 96 16.77 9.21 -10.48
C CYS A 96 15.66 10.22 -10.82
N LYS A 97 15.38 11.18 -9.93
CA LYS A 97 14.39 12.25 -10.18
C LYS A 97 14.80 13.18 -11.33
N VAL A 98 16.09 13.42 -11.55
CA VAL A 98 16.55 14.21 -12.71
C VAL A 98 16.14 13.55 -14.02
N PHE A 99 16.35 12.24 -14.16
CA PHE A 99 15.93 11.50 -15.36
C PHE A 99 14.42 11.60 -15.60
N ILE A 100 13.61 11.50 -14.54
CA ILE A 100 12.15 11.68 -14.64
C ILE A 100 11.81 13.08 -15.18
N ARG A 101 12.41 14.14 -14.61
CA ARG A 101 12.17 15.52 -15.05
C ARG A 101 12.60 15.74 -16.51
N MET A 102 13.69 15.14 -16.95
CA MET A 102 14.16 15.21 -18.35
C MET A 102 13.14 14.60 -19.31
N ASN A 103 12.63 13.41 -18.99
CA ASN A 103 11.62 12.72 -19.82
C ASN A 103 10.32 13.53 -19.95
N HIS A 104 9.93 14.25 -18.90
CA HIS A 104 8.76 15.14 -18.96
C HIS A 104 8.99 16.34 -19.90
N LYS A 105 10.15 16.99 -19.81
CA LYS A 105 10.49 18.11 -20.70
C LYS A 105 10.54 17.69 -22.17
N GLU A 106 11.10 16.52 -22.45
CA GLU A 106 11.19 15.97 -23.81
C GLU A 106 9.80 15.65 -24.41
N LYS A 107 8.90 15.06 -23.60
CA LYS A 107 7.50 14.83 -24.00
C LYS A 107 6.74 16.13 -24.26
N GLU A 108 6.98 17.17 -23.47
CA GLU A 108 6.37 18.50 -23.67
C GLU A 108 6.90 19.19 -24.93
N SER A 109 8.20 19.09 -25.23
CA SER A 109 8.76 19.63 -26.47
C SER A 109 8.17 18.95 -27.70
N LEU A 110 8.04 17.61 -27.69
CA LEU A 110 7.48 16.84 -28.80
C LEU A 110 6.01 17.20 -29.09
N ARG A 111 5.22 17.43 -28.03
CA ARG A 111 3.81 17.86 -28.15
C ARG A 111 3.63 19.27 -28.70
N LYS A 112 4.60 20.17 -28.51
CA LYS A 112 4.55 21.55 -29.04
C LYS A 112 4.99 21.63 -30.51
N SER A 113 5.67 20.61 -31.00
CA SER A 113 6.16 20.49 -32.39
C SER A 113 5.24 19.68 -33.32
N SER A 114 4.11 19.17 -32.81
CA SER A 114 3.02 18.52 -33.57
C SER A 114 1.81 19.43 -33.65
#